data_AF-A0A4Q5WV78-F1
#
_entry.id   AF-A0A4Q5WV78-F1
#
_cell.length_a   1.000
_cell.length_b   1.000
_cell.length_c   1.000
_cell.angle_alpha   90.00
_cell.angle_beta   90.00
_cell.angle_gamma   90.00
#
_symmetry.space_group_name_H-M   'P 1'
#
loop_
_entity.id
_entity.type
_entity.pdbx_description
1 polymer ?
#
loop_
_entity_poly.entity_id
_entity_poly.type
_entity_poly.pdbx_seq_one_letter_code
_entity_poly.pdbx_strand_id
1 'polypeptide(L)'
;MHNRRSFLRTGSLLALGAAASSFIDLPKRKPIGLQLYTVRDAMAKDVAGTLARVARTGFTYVEGATYSGTQDFYGMTPKAFAAALAAEGLTMPSNHYRWGFDVPKAAPATGAAPDGVASGAPVRGTIRHDWPQAVADAKEAGVRYMVLAWLSETERASLENYRRLAADL
;
A
#
# COMPACT_ATOMS: atom_id res chain seq x y z
N MET A 1 23.57 31.36 -44.06
CA MET A 1 24.84 30.66 -44.37
C MET A 1 25.47 30.21 -43.06
N HIS A 2 25.52 28.90 -42.80
CA HIS A 2 26.25 28.37 -41.63
C HIS A 2 27.73 28.26 -41.99
N ASN A 3 28.61 28.86 -41.20
CA ASN A 3 30.07 28.75 -41.37
C ASN A 3 30.70 28.04 -40.17
N ARG A 4 31.96 27.59 -40.31
CA ARG A 4 32.69 26.87 -39.24
C ARG A 4 32.67 27.60 -37.91
N ARG A 5 32.76 28.94 -37.91
CA ARG A 5 32.67 29.77 -36.70
C ARG A 5 31.29 29.71 -36.04
N SER A 6 30.22 29.75 -36.82
CA SER A 6 28.85 29.60 -36.33
C SER A 6 28.61 28.20 -35.76
N PHE A 7 29.09 27.15 -36.43
CA PHE A 7 28.99 25.77 -35.95
C PHE A 7 29.71 25.56 -34.62
N LEU A 8 30.96 26.04 -34.50
CA LEU A 8 31.72 25.93 -33.26
C LEU A 8 31.07 26.71 -32.13
N ARG A 9 30.56 27.94 -32.37
CA ARG A 9 29.86 28.73 -31.35
C ARG A 9 28.61 28.02 -30.83
N THR A 10 27.76 27.53 -31.73
CA THR A 10 26.52 26.85 -31.35
C THR A 10 26.81 25.51 -30.66
N GLY A 11 27.79 24.74 -31.15
CA GLY A 11 28.22 23.49 -30.52
C GLY A 11 28.81 23.69 -29.13
N SER A 12 29.66 24.72 -28.94
CA SER A 12 30.21 25.08 -27.63
C SER A 12 29.14 25.52 -26.64
N LEU A 13 28.14 26.31 -27.07
CA LEU A 13 27.01 26.71 -26.22
C LEU A 13 26.14 25.52 -25.80
N LEU A 14 25.86 24.57 -26.71
CA LEU A 14 25.14 23.34 -26.37
C LEU A 14 25.93 22.46 -25.38
N ALA A 15 27.23 22.31 -25.58
CA ALA A 15 28.10 21.53 -24.69
C ALA A 15 28.18 22.16 -23.29
N LEU A 16 28.29 23.50 -23.20
CA LEU A 16 28.22 24.24 -21.93
C LEU A 16 26.86 24.11 -21.25
N GLY A 17 25.75 24.18 -22.00
CA GLY A 17 24.40 23.98 -21.45
C GLY A 17 24.17 22.57 -20.91
N ALA A 18 24.64 21.54 -21.64
CA ALA A 18 24.57 20.16 -21.19
C ALA A 18 25.44 19.90 -19.95
N ALA A 19 26.68 20.43 -19.92
CA ALA A 19 27.55 20.34 -18.76
C ALA A 19 26.96 21.08 -17.54
N ALA A 20 26.38 22.26 -17.75
CA ALA A 20 25.70 23.04 -16.71
C ALA A 20 24.48 22.30 -16.13
N SER A 21 23.75 21.53 -16.94
CA SER A 21 22.57 20.78 -16.49
C SER A 21 22.88 19.72 -15.43
N SER A 22 24.09 19.14 -15.45
CA SER A 22 24.57 18.19 -14.44
C SER A 22 24.89 18.83 -13.09
N PHE A 23 24.99 20.17 -13.02
CA PHE A 23 25.20 20.92 -11.78
C PHE A 23 23.89 21.49 -11.20
N ILE A 24 22.75 21.26 -11.87
CA ILE A 24 21.43 21.63 -11.36
C ILE A 24 20.89 20.45 -10.56
N ASP A 25 21.10 20.48 -9.25
CA ASP A 25 20.45 19.52 -8.35
C ASP A 25 19.00 19.94 -8.13
N LEU A 26 18.12 19.49 -9.03
CA LEU A 26 16.69 19.69 -8.85
C LEU A 26 16.23 18.86 -7.65
N PRO A 27 15.50 19.44 -6.68
CA PRO A 27 15.03 18.70 -5.53
C PRO A 27 14.20 17.51 -5.99
N LYS A 28 14.63 16.29 -5.62
CA LYS A 28 13.87 15.07 -5.87
C LYS A 28 12.49 15.24 -5.21
N ARG A 29 11.43 15.13 -6.01
CA ARG A 29 10.06 15.18 -5.48
C ARG A 29 9.90 14.08 -4.45
N LYS A 30 9.37 14.44 -3.28
CA LYS A 30 9.02 13.46 -2.26
C LYS A 30 7.92 12.57 -2.82
N PRO A 31 8.01 11.24 -2.67
CA PRO A 31 6.94 10.35 -3.06
C PRO A 31 5.68 10.67 -2.26
N ILE A 32 4.55 10.81 -2.94
CA ILE A 32 3.23 11.00 -2.32
C ILE A 32 2.50 9.66 -2.39
N GLY A 33 2.06 9.18 -1.23
CA GLY A 33 1.33 7.93 -1.08
C GLY A 33 -0.16 8.16 -0.83
N LEU A 34 -0.99 7.19 -1.23
CA LEU A 34 -2.42 7.13 -0.89
C LEU A 34 -2.73 5.86 -0.09
N GLN A 35 -3.28 6.02 1.11
CA GLN A 35 -3.90 4.90 1.82
C GLN A 35 -5.22 4.54 1.12
N LEU A 36 -5.26 3.35 0.52
CA LEU A 36 -6.35 2.85 -0.33
C LEU A 36 -7.70 2.75 0.41
N TYR A 37 -7.72 2.72 1.74
CA TYR A 37 -8.97 2.85 2.50
C TYR A 37 -9.74 4.14 2.19
N THR A 38 -9.04 5.19 1.74
CA THR A 38 -9.63 6.46 1.29
C THR A 38 -10.59 6.26 0.11
N VAL A 39 -10.30 5.28 -0.75
CA VAL A 39 -11.08 4.94 -1.95
C VAL A 39 -11.73 3.55 -1.85
N ARG A 40 -11.96 3.06 -0.63
CA ARG A 40 -12.46 1.71 -0.32
C ARG A 40 -13.70 1.30 -1.10
N ASP A 41 -14.67 2.20 -1.30
CA ASP A 41 -15.91 1.87 -2.00
C ASP A 41 -15.69 1.61 -3.50
N ALA A 42 -14.66 2.25 -4.08
CA ALA A 42 -14.26 2.01 -5.46
C ALA A 42 -13.44 0.72 -5.56
N MET A 43 -12.49 0.50 -4.63
CA MET A 43 -11.73 -0.75 -4.52
C MET A 43 -12.63 -1.97 -4.37
N ALA A 44 -13.70 -1.87 -3.59
CA ALA A 44 -14.66 -2.96 -3.39
C ALA A 44 -15.47 -3.32 -4.65
N LYS A 45 -15.59 -2.39 -5.60
CA LYS A 45 -16.33 -2.59 -6.86
C LYS A 45 -15.44 -3.03 -8.01
N ASP A 46 -14.27 -2.42 -8.13
CA ASP A 46 -13.35 -2.62 -9.25
C ASP A 46 -11.93 -2.29 -8.81
N VAL A 47 -11.18 -3.30 -8.36
CA VAL A 47 -9.79 -3.15 -7.90
C VAL A 47 -8.90 -2.61 -9.02
N ALA A 48 -8.90 -3.26 -10.19
CA ALA A 48 -8.01 -2.91 -11.29
C ALA A 48 -8.30 -1.50 -11.82
N GLY A 49 -9.57 -1.17 -12.09
CA GLY A 49 -9.94 0.14 -12.57
C GLY A 49 -9.73 1.25 -11.54
N THR A 50 -9.82 0.94 -10.25
CA THR A 50 -9.52 1.90 -9.17
C THR A 50 -8.02 2.17 -9.08
N LEU A 51 -7.17 1.14 -9.09
CA LEU A 51 -5.71 1.31 -9.09
C LEU A 51 -5.24 2.13 -10.30
N ALA A 52 -5.79 1.85 -11.49
CA ALA A 52 -5.48 2.63 -12.69
C ALA A 52 -5.89 4.11 -12.55
N ARG A 53 -7.02 4.42 -11.90
CA ARG A 53 -7.44 5.81 -11.63
C ARG A 53 -6.52 6.48 -10.62
N VAL A 54 -6.10 5.78 -9.57
CA VAL A 54 -5.16 6.28 -8.56
C VAL A 54 -3.82 6.65 -9.23
N ALA A 55 -3.28 5.77 -10.07
CA ALA A 55 -2.06 6.03 -10.83
C ALA A 55 -2.22 7.23 -11.77
N ARG A 56 -3.32 7.30 -12.55
CA ARG A 56 -3.61 8.45 -13.44
C ARG A 56 -3.76 9.78 -12.70
N THR A 57 -4.12 9.76 -11.42
CA THR A 57 -4.21 10.97 -10.58
C THR A 57 -2.81 11.50 -10.20
N GLY A 58 -1.76 10.68 -10.36
CA GLY A 58 -0.37 11.06 -10.10
C GLY A 58 0.24 10.44 -8.84
N PHE A 59 -0.49 9.56 -8.15
CA PHE A 59 0.09 8.76 -7.07
C PHE A 59 0.99 7.67 -7.64
N THR A 60 2.14 7.47 -7.01
CA THR A 60 3.09 6.39 -7.34
C THR A 60 3.24 5.39 -6.20
N TYR A 61 2.77 5.76 -5.00
CA TYR A 61 2.79 4.92 -3.81
C TYR A 61 1.39 4.74 -3.26
N VAL A 62 1.13 3.55 -2.73
CA VAL A 62 -0.13 3.24 -2.03
C VAL A 62 0.15 2.51 -0.72
N GLU A 63 -0.77 2.63 0.22
CA GLU A 63 -0.80 1.78 1.42
C GLU A 63 -2.07 0.96 1.39
N GLY A 64 -1.96 -0.34 1.67
CA GLY A 64 -3.11 -1.24 1.70
C GLY A 64 -3.86 -1.20 3.03
N ALA A 65 -5.11 -1.66 3.02
CA ALA A 65 -6.02 -1.63 4.16
C ALA A 65 -6.66 -2.99 4.50
N THR A 66 -6.56 -3.98 3.61
CA THR A 66 -7.28 -5.26 3.71
C THR A 66 -6.33 -6.42 3.47
N TYR A 67 -6.31 -7.38 4.40
CA TYR A 67 -5.57 -8.64 4.28
C TYR A 67 -6.15 -9.70 5.23
N SER A 68 -6.44 -9.33 6.48
CA SER A 68 -6.94 -10.25 7.50
C SER A 68 -8.23 -10.97 7.09
N GLY A 69 -8.49 -12.14 7.67
CA GLY A 69 -9.59 -13.03 7.30
C GLY A 69 -9.23 -13.91 6.12
N THR A 70 -9.37 -13.39 4.89
CA THR A 70 -9.10 -14.15 3.65
C THR A 70 -7.61 -14.39 3.40
N GLN A 71 -6.74 -13.53 3.95
CA GLN A 71 -5.31 -13.49 3.64
C GLN A 71 -5.01 -13.12 2.17
N ASP A 72 -5.97 -12.47 1.52
CA ASP A 72 -5.84 -11.89 0.19
C ASP A 72 -5.85 -10.36 0.27
N PHE A 73 -5.16 -9.71 -0.68
CA PHE A 73 -5.18 -8.27 -0.84
C PHE A 73 -6.30 -7.89 -1.80
N TYR A 74 -7.39 -7.33 -1.28
CA TYR A 74 -8.57 -6.94 -2.06
C TYR A 74 -9.16 -8.10 -2.90
N GLY A 75 -9.15 -9.32 -2.33
CA GLY A 75 -9.63 -10.53 -3.02
C GLY A 75 -8.66 -11.08 -4.07
N MET A 76 -7.42 -10.60 -4.09
CA MET A 76 -6.36 -11.10 -4.96
C MET A 76 -5.25 -11.71 -4.10
N THR A 77 -4.68 -12.82 -4.57
CA THR A 77 -3.49 -13.39 -3.93
C THR A 77 -2.33 -12.39 -3.90
N PRO A 78 -1.36 -12.52 -2.98
CA PRO A 78 -0.23 -11.58 -2.87
C PRO A 78 0.47 -11.32 -4.21
N LYS A 79 0.75 -12.39 -4.96
CA LYS A 79 1.35 -12.33 -6.29
C LYS A 79 0.48 -11.60 -7.32
N ALA A 80 -0.81 -11.90 -7.34
CA ALA A 80 -1.74 -11.29 -8.29
C ALA A 80 -1.91 -9.79 -8.01
N PHE A 81 -1.99 -9.41 -6.73
CA PHE A 81 -2.08 -8.01 -6.34
C PHE A 81 -0.79 -7.24 -6.64
N ALA A 82 0.39 -7.83 -6.38
CA ALA A 82 1.67 -7.25 -6.79
C ALA A 82 1.74 -6.98 -8.29
N ALA A 83 1.26 -7.93 -9.11
CA ALA A 83 1.20 -7.76 -10.56
C ALA A 83 0.24 -6.64 -10.98
N ALA A 84 -0.93 -6.51 -10.32
CA ALA A 84 -1.88 -5.44 -10.58
C ALA A 84 -1.30 -4.05 -10.26
N LEU A 85 -0.56 -3.92 -9.15
CA LEU A 85 0.16 -2.69 -8.81
C LEU A 85 1.24 -2.36 -9.85
N ALA A 86 2.04 -3.36 -10.23
CA ALA A 86 3.13 -3.19 -11.19
C ALA A 86 2.63 -2.76 -12.57
N ALA A 87 1.48 -3.27 -13.02
CA ALA A 87 0.86 -2.89 -14.29
C ALA A 87 0.54 -1.38 -14.36
N GLU A 88 0.23 -0.76 -13.23
CA GLU A 88 -0.09 0.67 -13.12
C GLU A 88 1.11 1.54 -12.67
N GLY A 89 2.28 0.94 -12.49
CA GLY A 89 3.47 1.64 -11.97
C GLY A 89 3.34 2.07 -10.50
N LEU A 90 2.46 1.43 -9.74
CA LEU A 90 2.25 1.69 -8.31
C LEU A 90 3.18 0.82 -7.44
N THR A 91 3.66 1.37 -6.33
CA THR A 91 4.40 0.64 -5.30
C THR A 91 3.60 0.63 -4.00
N MET A 92 3.44 -0.54 -3.37
CA MET A 92 2.81 -0.66 -2.04
C MET A 92 3.84 -1.00 -0.96
N PRO A 93 4.56 -0.02 -0.38
CA PRO A 93 5.56 -0.30 0.63
C PRO A 93 4.95 -0.62 2.00
N SER A 94 3.67 -0.31 2.24
CA SER A 94 3.03 -0.44 3.54
C SER A 94 1.64 -1.07 3.41
N ASN A 95 1.21 -1.80 4.45
CA ASN A 95 -0.15 -2.33 4.56
C ASN A 95 -0.62 -2.36 6.02
N HIS A 96 -1.92 -2.14 6.23
CA HIS A 96 -2.56 -2.25 7.53
C HIS A 96 -2.92 -3.69 7.88
N TYR A 97 -2.66 -4.07 9.13
CA TYR A 97 -3.00 -5.35 9.73
C TYR A 97 -3.75 -5.12 11.04
N ARG A 98 -4.49 -6.15 11.45
CA ARG A 98 -5.25 -6.16 12.70
C ARG A 98 -4.48 -6.87 13.79
N TRP A 99 -4.82 -6.55 15.04
CA TRP A 99 -4.19 -7.18 16.19
C TRP A 99 -4.57 -8.66 16.32
N GLY A 100 -5.84 -8.98 16.59
CA GLY A 100 -6.40 -10.33 16.43
C GLY A 100 -7.09 -10.95 17.65
N PHE A 101 -7.45 -10.22 18.70
CA PHE A 101 -8.34 -10.75 19.76
C PHE A 101 -9.81 -10.75 19.36
N ASP A 102 -10.15 -10.18 18.21
CA ASP A 102 -11.53 -10.11 17.77
C ASP A 102 -12.03 -11.46 17.27
N VAL A 103 -13.24 -11.78 17.69
CA VAL A 103 -14.02 -12.91 17.17
C VAL A 103 -15.30 -12.30 16.61
N PRO A 104 -15.45 -12.19 15.28
CA PRO A 104 -16.63 -11.59 14.69
C PRO A 104 -17.90 -12.35 15.14
N LYS A 105 -18.86 -11.63 15.70
CA LYS A 105 -20.19 -12.18 16.05
C LYS A 105 -21.05 -12.45 14.80
N ALA A 106 -20.75 -11.79 13.69
CA ALA A 106 -21.32 -12.00 12.36
C ALA A 106 -20.36 -11.47 11.29
N ALA A 107 -20.45 -11.95 10.05
CA ALA A 107 -19.74 -11.36 8.92
C ALA A 107 -20.21 -9.89 8.72
N PRO A 108 -19.30 -8.91 8.54
CA PRO A 108 -19.69 -7.51 8.45
C PRO A 108 -20.55 -7.23 7.21
N ALA A 109 -21.62 -6.45 7.40
CA ALA A 109 -22.67 -6.22 6.41
C ALA A 109 -22.33 -5.20 5.29
N THR A 110 -21.13 -4.62 5.23
CA THR A 110 -20.80 -3.60 4.22
C THR A 110 -19.31 -3.56 3.84
N GLY A 111 -19.02 -3.86 2.57
CA GLY A 111 -18.20 -3.08 1.62
C GLY A 111 -16.74 -2.67 1.92
N ALA A 112 -16.23 -2.78 3.14
CA ALA A 112 -14.86 -2.38 3.45
C ALA A 112 -14.21 -3.43 4.36
N ALA A 113 -13.46 -4.33 3.72
CA ALA A 113 -12.84 -5.57 4.21
C ALA A 113 -13.81 -6.76 4.38
N PRO A 114 -13.83 -7.72 3.43
CA PRO A 114 -14.56 -8.96 3.59
C PRO A 114 -13.71 -9.89 4.44
N ASP A 115 -13.78 -9.74 5.75
CA ASP A 115 -13.19 -10.73 6.65
C ASP A 115 -14.16 -11.93 6.64
N GLY A 116 -13.97 -12.80 5.64
CA GLY A 116 -14.69 -14.05 5.41
C GLY A 116 -14.43 -15.08 6.51
N VAL A 117 -14.61 -14.68 7.76
CA VAL A 117 -14.31 -15.45 8.95
C VAL A 117 -15.58 -16.18 9.37
N ALA A 118 -15.48 -17.49 9.53
CA ALA A 118 -16.53 -18.27 10.16
C ALA A 118 -16.76 -17.78 11.60
N SER A 119 -18.02 -17.59 11.99
CA SER A 119 -18.38 -17.16 13.34
C SER A 119 -17.75 -18.07 14.40
N GLY A 120 -17.10 -17.50 15.42
CA GLY A 120 -16.58 -18.24 16.57
C GLY A 120 -15.11 -18.67 16.50
N ALA A 121 -14.38 -18.35 15.43
CA ALA A 121 -12.93 -18.56 15.32
C ALA A 121 -12.15 -17.23 15.28
N PRO A 122 -10.88 -17.21 15.74
CA PRO A 122 -10.03 -16.04 15.59
C PRO A 122 -9.80 -15.67 14.12
N VAL A 123 -9.74 -14.37 13.83
CA VAL A 123 -9.46 -13.88 12.48
C VAL A 123 -8.02 -14.20 12.09
N ARG A 124 -7.84 -14.92 10.98
CA ARG A 124 -6.52 -15.26 10.40
C ARG A 124 -5.85 -14.02 9.78
N GLY A 125 -4.53 -14.09 9.56
CA GLY A 125 -3.78 -12.99 8.97
C GLY A 125 -3.76 -11.74 9.86
N THR A 126 -3.78 -11.94 11.17
CA THR A 126 -3.65 -10.90 12.20
C THR A 126 -2.31 -11.06 12.92
N ILE A 127 -1.90 -10.07 13.70
CA ILE A 127 -0.64 -10.14 14.45
C ILE A 127 -0.64 -11.32 15.44
N ARG A 128 -1.81 -11.65 15.99
CA ARG A 128 -1.98 -12.77 16.94
C ARG A 128 -2.25 -14.12 16.26
N HIS A 129 -2.68 -14.14 15.00
CA HIS A 129 -3.08 -15.37 14.30
C HIS A 129 -2.56 -15.40 12.86
N ASP A 130 -1.76 -16.42 12.55
CA ASP A 130 -1.13 -16.64 11.24
C ASP A 130 -0.18 -15.52 10.78
N TRP A 131 0.46 -14.83 11.73
CA TRP A 131 1.43 -13.77 11.43
C TRP A 131 2.61 -14.23 10.55
N PRO A 132 3.21 -15.42 10.70
CA PRO A 132 4.27 -15.87 9.80
C PRO A 132 3.83 -15.95 8.34
N GLN A 133 2.59 -16.35 8.07
CA GLN A 133 2.02 -16.34 6.73
C GLN A 133 1.79 -14.90 6.26
N ALA A 134 1.25 -14.02 7.12
CA ALA A 134 1.11 -12.60 6.82
C ALA A 134 2.43 -11.94 6.41
N VAL A 135 3.54 -12.29 7.08
CA VAL A 135 4.88 -11.80 6.73
C VAL A 135 5.35 -12.35 5.37
N ALA A 136 5.10 -13.63 5.09
CA ALA A 136 5.45 -14.23 3.80
C ALA A 136 4.66 -13.59 2.64
N ASP A 137 3.35 -13.42 2.82
CA ASP A 137 2.45 -12.80 1.85
C ASP A 137 2.79 -11.32 1.65
N ALA A 138 3.08 -10.59 2.73
CA ALA A 138 3.57 -9.21 2.67
C ALA A 138 4.84 -9.10 1.81
N LYS A 139 5.80 -10.01 2.02
CA LYS A 139 7.03 -10.06 1.23
C LYS A 139 6.75 -10.34 -0.24
N GLU A 140 5.87 -11.28 -0.55
CA GLU A 140 5.49 -11.58 -1.94
C GLU A 140 4.75 -10.41 -2.60
N ALA A 141 3.94 -9.68 -1.85
CA ALA A 141 3.24 -8.46 -2.30
C ALA A 141 4.16 -7.22 -2.42
N GLY A 142 5.42 -7.32 -1.98
CA GLY A 142 6.38 -6.19 -2.00
C GLY A 142 6.22 -5.20 -0.83
N VAL A 143 5.45 -5.56 0.20
CA VAL A 143 5.25 -4.75 1.40
C VAL A 143 6.49 -4.80 2.29
N ARG A 144 6.90 -3.63 2.79
CA ARG A 144 8.07 -3.47 3.69
C ARG A 144 7.68 -3.06 5.10
N TYR A 145 6.54 -2.39 5.25
CA TYR A 145 6.02 -1.91 6.53
C TYR A 145 4.68 -2.58 6.80
N MET A 146 4.59 -3.31 7.91
CA MET A 146 3.36 -3.93 8.37
C MET A 146 2.87 -3.15 9.58
N VAL A 147 1.71 -2.48 9.45
CA VAL A 147 1.25 -1.49 10.42
C VAL A 147 0.01 -2.00 11.14
N LEU A 148 0.05 -2.04 12.47
CA LEU A 148 -1.17 -2.16 13.27
C LEU A 148 -1.93 -0.83 13.20
N ALA A 149 -3.01 -0.78 12.45
CA ALA A 149 -3.74 0.47 12.21
C ALA A 149 -5.16 0.51 12.80
N TRP A 150 -5.64 -0.63 13.31
CA TRP A 150 -6.98 -0.73 13.84
C TRP A 150 -7.07 -1.79 14.95
N LEU A 151 -7.71 -1.39 16.06
CA LEU A 151 -8.22 -2.30 17.08
C LEU A 151 -9.73 -2.41 16.88
N SER A 152 -10.24 -3.64 16.76
CA SER A 152 -11.67 -3.91 16.72
C SER A 152 -12.38 -3.37 17.95
N GLU A 153 -13.69 -3.17 17.86
CA GLU A 153 -14.48 -2.74 19.01
C GLU A 153 -14.29 -3.67 20.22
N THR A 154 -14.27 -4.98 19.99
CA THR A 154 -14.01 -5.98 21.05
C THR A 154 -12.61 -5.89 21.66
N GLU A 155 -11.63 -5.34 20.94
CA GLU A 155 -10.26 -5.12 21.42
C GLU A 155 -10.06 -3.77 22.12
N ARG A 156 -11.00 -2.85 21.97
CA ARG A 156 -10.93 -1.51 22.58
C ARG A 156 -12.13 -1.13 23.44
N ALA A 157 -12.96 -2.12 23.78
CA ALA A 157 -14.18 -1.93 24.57
C ALA A 157 -13.92 -1.59 26.05
N SER A 158 -12.75 -1.93 26.60
CA SER A 158 -12.47 -1.71 28.02
C SER A 158 -11.00 -1.39 28.29
N LEU A 159 -10.74 -0.78 29.45
CA LEU A 159 -9.38 -0.56 29.95
C LEU A 159 -8.60 -1.88 30.10
N GLU A 160 -9.29 -2.96 30.44
CA GLU A 160 -8.67 -4.28 30.54
C GLU A 160 -8.16 -4.79 29.19
N ASN A 161 -8.89 -4.50 28.11
CA ASN A 161 -8.44 -4.87 26.77
C ASN A 161 -7.15 -4.11 26.40
N TYR A 162 -7.05 -2.83 26.75
CA TYR A 162 -5.83 -2.04 26.54
C TYR A 162 -4.66 -2.52 27.39
N ARG A 163 -4.90 -2.93 28.66
CA ARG A 163 -3.86 -3.54 29.50
C ARG A 163 -3.33 -4.84 28.89
N ARG A 164 -4.25 -5.68 28.40
CA ARG A 164 -3.88 -6.92 27.71
C ARG A 164 -3.08 -6.64 26.44
N LEU A 165 -3.49 -5.67 25.61
CA LEU A 165 -2.75 -5.25 24.43
C LEU A 165 -1.32 -4.81 24.80
N ALA A 166 -1.18 -3.95 25.82
CA ALA A 166 0.12 -3.44 26.26
C ALA A 166 1.03 -4.52 26.84
N ALA A 167 0.47 -5.57 27.46
CA ALA A 167 1.24 -6.69 28.00
C ALA A 167 1.79 -7.63 26.93
N ASP A 168 1.21 -7.62 25.72
CA ASP A 168 1.62 -8.45 24.60
C ASP A 168 2.65 -7.76 23.67
N LEU A 169 2.93 -6.45 23.88
CA LEU A 169 3.92 -5.66 23.14
C LEU A 169 5.31 -5.73 23.80
#